data_AF-A0A821K904-F1
#
_entry.id   AF-A0A821K904-F1
#
_cell.length_a   1.000
_cell.length_b   1.000
_cell.length_c   1.000
_cell.angle_alpha   90.00
_cell.angle_beta   90.00
_cell.angle_gamma   90.00
#
_symmetry.space_group_name_H-M   'P 1'
#
loop_
_entity.id
_entity.type
_entity.pdbx_description
1 polymer ?
#
loop_
_entity_poly.entity_id
_entity_poly.type
_entity_poly.pdbx_seq_one_letter_code
_entity_poly.pdbx_strand_id
1 'polypeptide(L)'
;MKNYSSTTLVDNNNDDELEDNDQIPPLQPLGVNGRNRILTKSPIPPLSSSPVVQHQQQAVNLPPAASLQSLPTTTSNVTDSSPTENVQQQQITNSDYDEKERLKNDLIQLKTELQKSKETIARLQKSEEQMRERLAEQAQRQLEKGGKFEDLNQVSRPTELIRSYSSLYSQARIDALDALDNIREMSDADDLKSKLLFSVVV
;
A
#
# COMPACT_ATOMS: atom_id res chain seq x y z
N MET A 1 -29.70 -36.59 21.25
CA MET A 1 -29.61 -35.78 22.48
C MET A 1 -29.14 -34.38 22.11
N LYS A 2 -30.06 -33.41 22.01
CA LYS A 2 -29.76 -31.99 21.84
C LYS A 2 -30.60 -31.28 22.89
N ASN A 3 -29.94 -30.74 23.91
CA ASN A 3 -30.59 -30.09 25.04
C ASN A 3 -30.98 -28.67 24.63
N TYR A 4 -32.27 -28.36 24.80
CA TYR A 4 -32.80 -27.01 24.83
C TYR A 4 -32.70 -26.51 26.28
N SER A 5 -32.13 -25.32 26.49
CA SER A 5 -32.24 -24.61 27.76
C SER A 5 -33.05 -23.33 27.55
N SER A 6 -34.22 -23.35 28.18
CA SER A 6 -35.21 -22.29 28.31
C SER A 6 -34.76 -21.19 29.29
N THR A 7 -34.92 -19.93 28.87
CA THR A 7 -35.93 -18.95 29.34
C THR A 7 -36.09 -18.64 30.85
N THR A 8 -36.07 -17.31 31.12
CA THR A 8 -36.77 -16.51 32.18
C THR A 8 -36.25 -16.51 33.63
N LEU A 9 -36.41 -15.49 34.49
CA LEU A 9 -37.37 -14.36 34.61
C LEU A 9 -36.80 -13.30 35.65
N VAL A 10 -37.18 -12.02 35.52
CA VAL A 10 -37.34 -10.84 36.46
C VAL A 10 -36.36 -10.53 37.61
N ASP A 11 -36.01 -9.23 37.75
CA ASP A 11 -36.54 -8.26 38.76
C ASP A 11 -35.85 -6.88 38.56
N ASN A 12 -36.55 -5.84 38.11
CA ASN A 12 -37.38 -4.86 38.84
C ASN A 12 -36.59 -3.77 39.61
N ASN A 13 -36.81 -2.53 39.14
CA ASN A 13 -36.88 -1.25 39.84
C ASN A 13 -35.66 -0.75 40.63
N ASN A 14 -35.11 0.38 40.17
CA ASN A 14 -35.09 1.58 40.99
C ASN A 14 -35.03 2.83 40.12
N ASP A 15 -35.92 3.75 40.49
CA ASP A 15 -36.06 5.12 40.05
C ASP A 15 -34.78 5.92 40.30
N ASP A 16 -34.43 6.80 39.37
CA ASP A 16 -33.91 8.12 39.70
C ASP A 16 -34.18 9.06 38.52
N GLU A 17 -35.23 9.85 38.69
CA GLU A 17 -35.53 11.04 37.92
C GLU A 17 -34.43 12.09 38.13
N LEU A 18 -33.75 12.47 37.06
CA LEU A 18 -33.16 13.80 36.94
C LEU A 18 -33.54 14.37 35.58
N GLU A 19 -34.59 15.20 35.59
CA GLU A 19 -34.94 16.10 34.50
C GLU A 19 -33.88 17.21 34.39
N ASP A 20 -32.87 17.03 33.53
CA ASP A 20 -32.11 18.15 33.00
C ASP A 20 -32.75 18.59 31.68
N ASN A 21 -33.59 19.62 31.80
CA ASN A 21 -34.25 20.35 30.74
C ASN A 21 -33.23 21.23 29.98
N ASP A 22 -32.36 20.62 29.19
CA ASP A 22 -31.54 21.36 28.22
C ASP A 22 -32.37 21.65 26.97
N GLN A 23 -32.94 22.84 26.97
CA GLN A 23 -33.60 23.48 25.85
C GLN A 23 -32.63 23.63 24.66
N ILE A 24 -32.51 22.59 23.82
CA ILE A 24 -31.78 22.65 22.55
C ILE A 24 -32.54 23.59 21.60
N PRO A 25 -31.95 24.69 21.10
CA PRO A 25 -32.60 25.53 20.11
C PRO A 25 -32.79 24.74 18.79
N PRO A 26 -33.92 24.93 18.09
CA PRO A 26 -34.18 24.22 16.84
C PRO A 26 -33.15 24.60 15.78
N LEU A 27 -32.45 23.59 15.27
CA LEU A 27 -31.59 23.71 14.10
C LEU A 27 -32.43 24.21 12.91
N GLN A 28 -32.06 25.37 12.39
CA GLN A 28 -32.61 25.89 11.15
C GLN A 28 -32.29 24.92 9.99
N PRO A 29 -33.23 24.64 9.08
CA PRO A 29 -32.93 23.85 7.90
C PRO A 29 -32.00 24.66 6.98
N LEU A 30 -30.76 24.21 6.86
CA LEU A 30 -29.85 24.70 5.82
C LEU A 30 -30.50 24.43 4.46
N GLY A 31 -30.83 25.54 3.80
CA GLY A 31 -31.49 25.56 2.50
C GLY A 31 -30.81 24.65 1.49
N VAL A 32 -31.63 23.86 0.82
CA VAL A 32 -31.28 23.04 -0.33
C VAL A 32 -30.93 23.98 -1.48
N ASN A 33 -29.67 24.44 -1.51
CA ASN A 33 -29.16 25.18 -2.66
C ASN A 33 -28.86 24.18 -3.78
N GLY A 34 -29.90 23.90 -4.56
CA GLY A 34 -29.82 23.29 -5.87
C GLY A 34 -28.95 24.15 -6.79
N ARG A 35 -27.67 23.80 -6.90
CA ARG A 35 -26.83 24.18 -8.03
C ARG A 35 -26.67 22.97 -8.92
N ASN A 36 -27.53 22.92 -9.93
CA ASN A 36 -27.32 22.16 -11.16
C ASN A 36 -25.94 22.54 -11.74
N ARG A 37 -24.90 21.74 -11.46
CA ARG A 37 -23.68 21.76 -12.27
C ARG A 37 -23.92 20.88 -13.49
N ILE A 38 -24.13 21.56 -14.60
CA ILE A 38 -24.12 21.01 -15.94
C ILE A 38 -22.82 20.22 -16.12
N LEU A 39 -23.00 18.94 -16.40
CA LEU A 39 -21.95 17.95 -16.69
C LEU A 39 -21.35 18.25 -18.07
N THR A 40 -20.36 19.15 -18.15
CA THR A 40 -19.56 19.28 -19.37
C THR A 40 -18.44 18.25 -19.33
N LYS A 41 -18.73 17.11 -19.95
CA LYS A 41 -17.81 16.01 -20.27
C LYS A 41 -16.65 16.57 -21.09
N SER A 42 -15.53 16.85 -20.42
CA SER A 42 -14.29 17.24 -21.10
C SER A 42 -13.59 15.96 -21.60
N PRO A 43 -13.08 15.93 -22.84
CA PRO A 43 -12.36 14.77 -23.38
C PRO A 43 -11.06 14.55 -22.62
N ILE A 44 -10.87 13.33 -22.13
CA ILE A 44 -9.59 12.87 -21.55
C ILE A 44 -8.56 12.82 -22.68
N PRO A 45 -7.40 13.50 -22.59
CA PRO A 45 -6.33 13.34 -23.56
C PRO A 45 -5.67 11.95 -23.41
N PRO A 46 -5.28 11.27 -24.51
CA PRO A 46 -4.47 10.06 -24.41
C PRO A 46 -3.07 10.45 -23.92
N LEU A 47 -2.76 10.13 -22.67
CA LEU A 47 -1.38 10.19 -22.20
C LEU A 47 -0.63 9.00 -22.81
N SER A 48 0.11 9.37 -23.84
CA SER A 48 1.07 8.57 -24.56
C SER A 48 2.26 8.16 -23.69
N SER A 49 2.87 7.06 -24.14
CA SER A 49 4.29 6.74 -24.02
C SER A 49 4.81 6.38 -22.62
N SER A 50 4.81 5.08 -22.39
CA SER A 50 5.70 4.34 -21.51
C SER A 50 7.13 4.90 -21.47
N PRO A 51 7.78 5.01 -20.30
CA PRO A 51 9.22 4.99 -20.24
C PRO A 51 9.70 3.56 -20.50
N VAL A 52 10.41 3.38 -21.62
CA VAL A 52 11.27 2.23 -21.88
C VAL A 52 12.30 2.18 -20.74
N VAL A 53 12.12 1.25 -19.81
CA VAL A 53 13.16 0.89 -18.83
C VAL A 53 14.21 0.11 -19.62
N GLN A 54 15.23 0.83 -20.07
CA GLN A 54 16.45 0.25 -20.61
C GLN A 54 17.19 -0.43 -19.45
N HIS A 55 16.92 -1.72 -19.26
CA HIS A 55 17.66 -2.55 -18.33
C HIS A 55 19.10 -2.69 -18.85
N GLN A 56 20.00 -1.89 -18.28
CA GLN A 56 21.44 -2.09 -18.38
C GLN A 56 21.77 -3.35 -17.58
N GLN A 57 22.15 -4.40 -18.30
CA GLN A 57 22.66 -5.64 -17.74
C GLN A 57 24.00 -5.34 -17.06
N GLN A 58 24.00 -5.16 -15.74
CA GLN A 58 25.19 -5.36 -14.93
C GLN A 58 25.30 -6.85 -14.63
N ALA A 59 26.24 -7.50 -15.30
CA ALA A 59 26.70 -8.83 -14.96
C ALA A 59 27.38 -8.77 -13.58
N VAL A 60 26.75 -9.35 -12.56
CA VAL A 60 27.41 -9.67 -11.30
C VAL A 60 27.41 -11.19 -11.16
N ASN A 61 28.64 -11.71 -11.27
CA ASN A 61 29.09 -13.09 -11.13
C ASN A 61 28.25 -13.98 -10.21
N LEU A 62 27.70 -15.06 -10.77
CA LEU A 62 27.48 -16.30 -10.02
C LEU A 62 28.71 -17.21 -10.16
N PRO A 63 29.09 -17.95 -9.11
CA PRO A 63 30.26 -18.82 -9.12
C PRO A 63 30.05 -20.09 -9.96
N PRO A 64 31.10 -20.60 -10.63
CA PRO A 64 31.02 -21.84 -11.40
C PRO A 64 31.00 -23.05 -10.47
N ALA A 65 30.12 -24.01 -10.78
CA ALA A 65 30.04 -25.29 -10.12
C ALA A 65 31.38 -26.05 -10.22
N ALA A 66 31.93 -26.38 -9.05
CA ALA A 66 33.09 -27.24 -8.90
C ALA A 66 32.77 -28.63 -9.47
N SER A 67 33.41 -28.95 -10.59
CA SER A 67 33.39 -30.27 -11.22
C SER A 67 34.48 -31.11 -10.56
N LEU A 68 34.09 -32.11 -9.78
CA LEU A 68 34.98 -33.18 -9.34
C LEU A 68 35.21 -34.14 -10.51
N GLN A 69 36.41 -34.11 -11.08
CA GLN A 69 36.95 -35.17 -11.93
C GLN A 69 38.28 -35.63 -11.36
N SER A 70 38.32 -36.89 -10.92
CA SER A 70 39.47 -37.76 -11.17
C SER A 70 39.07 -39.21 -10.91
N LEU A 71 39.15 -40.06 -11.94
CA LEU A 71 39.85 -41.34 -11.89
C LEU A 71 40.14 -41.85 -13.33
N PRO A 72 41.21 -42.64 -13.53
CA PRO A 72 41.88 -42.82 -14.82
C PRO A 72 41.46 -44.10 -15.54
N THR A 73 41.64 -44.15 -16.86
CA THR A 73 41.83 -45.42 -17.59
C THR A 73 42.80 -45.26 -18.77
N THR A 74 44.02 -45.74 -18.51
CA THR A 74 44.81 -46.73 -19.27
C THR A 74 44.50 -46.94 -20.76
N THR A 75 45.47 -46.50 -21.58
CA THR A 75 46.14 -47.21 -22.68
C THR A 75 45.30 -48.12 -23.61
N SER A 76 45.03 -47.65 -24.82
CA SER A 76 44.65 -48.50 -25.97
C SER A 76 45.80 -48.59 -26.99
N ASN A 77 46.52 -49.70 -26.92
CA ASN A 77 47.41 -50.18 -27.98
C ASN A 77 46.56 -50.91 -29.03
N VAL A 78 46.79 -50.57 -30.29
CA VAL A 78 46.24 -51.24 -31.47
C VAL A 78 46.83 -52.64 -31.57
N THR A 79 46.00 -53.68 -31.47
CA THR A 79 46.39 -55.04 -31.90
C THR A 79 45.32 -55.61 -32.81
N ASP A 80 45.83 -56.08 -33.92
CA ASP A 80 45.30 -56.70 -35.11
C ASP A 80 44.42 -57.95 -34.85
N SER A 81 43.44 -58.15 -35.74
CA SER A 81 42.83 -59.40 -36.21
C SER A 81 42.45 -60.53 -35.23
N SER A 82 41.14 -60.84 -35.14
CA SER A 82 40.56 -62.16 -35.43
C SER A 82 39.04 -62.22 -35.14
N PRO A 83 38.26 -63.11 -35.80
CA PRO A 83 36.80 -63.14 -35.73
C PRO A 83 36.29 -64.26 -34.81
N THR A 84 35.58 -63.91 -33.72
CA THR A 84 34.86 -64.91 -32.89
C THR A 84 33.57 -64.36 -32.26
N GLU A 85 32.45 -64.98 -32.67
CA GLU A 85 31.42 -65.57 -31.79
C GLU A 85 30.60 -64.67 -30.84
N ASN A 86 29.51 -64.10 -31.37
CA ASN A 86 28.13 -64.54 -31.09
C ASN A 86 27.70 -64.86 -29.62
N VAL A 87 27.79 -63.93 -28.64
CA VAL A 87 27.04 -64.02 -27.35
C VAL A 87 26.52 -62.66 -26.77
N GLN A 88 26.90 -61.48 -27.27
CA GLN A 88 26.65 -60.21 -26.54
C GLN A 88 25.41 -59.37 -26.93
N GLN A 89 24.54 -59.83 -27.84
CA GLN A 89 23.46 -58.98 -28.37
C GLN A 89 22.19 -58.86 -27.49
N GLN A 90 22.04 -59.66 -26.42
CA GLN A 90 20.86 -59.58 -25.54
C GLN A 90 21.00 -58.60 -24.35
N GLN A 91 22.22 -58.23 -23.94
CA GLN A 91 22.41 -57.35 -22.77
C GLN A 91 22.18 -55.85 -23.08
N ILE A 92 22.41 -55.43 -24.33
CA ILE A 92 22.30 -54.01 -24.74
C ILE A 92 20.83 -53.54 -24.67
N THR A 93 19.87 -54.40 -25.01
CA THR A 93 18.44 -54.03 -25.04
C THR A 93 17.81 -53.83 -23.65
N ASN A 94 18.34 -54.50 -22.61
CA ASN A 94 17.83 -54.34 -21.24
C ASN A 94 18.30 -53.02 -20.63
N SER A 95 19.53 -52.58 -20.93
CA SER A 95 20.08 -51.31 -20.47
C SER A 95 19.31 -50.10 -21.03
N ASP A 96 19.01 -50.12 -22.33
CA ASP A 96 18.20 -49.07 -22.99
C ASP A 96 16.78 -48.99 -22.44
N TYR A 97 16.21 -50.14 -22.05
CA TYR A 97 14.86 -50.19 -21.49
C TYR A 97 14.80 -49.56 -20.09
N ASP A 98 15.79 -49.85 -19.26
CA ASP A 98 15.91 -49.27 -17.91
C ASP A 98 16.16 -47.75 -17.96
N GLU A 99 16.98 -47.28 -18.90
CA GLU A 99 17.20 -45.84 -19.12
C GLU A 99 15.93 -45.13 -19.59
N LYS A 100 15.18 -45.76 -20.51
CA LYS A 100 13.90 -45.22 -20.99
C LYS A 100 12.86 -45.12 -19.87
N GLU A 101 12.78 -46.10 -18.97
CA GLU A 101 11.89 -46.04 -17.82
C GLU A 101 12.31 -44.96 -16.81
N ARG A 102 13.62 -44.81 -16.56
CA ARG A 102 14.13 -43.69 -15.74
C ARG A 102 13.74 -42.33 -16.31
N LEU A 103 14.00 -42.12 -17.60
CA LEU A 103 13.64 -40.88 -18.29
C LEU A 103 12.14 -40.59 -18.25
N LYS A 104 11.29 -41.61 -18.38
CA LYS A 104 9.83 -41.44 -18.22
C LYS A 104 9.48 -41.00 -16.80
N ASN A 105 10.08 -41.61 -15.80
CA ASN A 105 9.84 -41.25 -14.40
C ASN A 105 10.29 -39.82 -14.11
N ASP A 106 11.46 -39.41 -14.60
CA ASP A 106 11.95 -38.04 -14.46
C ASP A 106 11.02 -37.05 -15.17
N LEU A 107 10.50 -37.39 -16.35
CA LEU A 107 9.57 -36.56 -17.11
C LEU A 107 8.22 -36.42 -16.37
N ILE A 108 7.73 -37.49 -15.74
CA ILE A 108 6.54 -37.46 -14.88
C ILE A 108 6.80 -36.57 -13.65
N GLN A 109 7.94 -36.74 -12.99
CA GLN A 109 8.33 -35.94 -11.83
C GLN A 109 8.40 -34.45 -12.21
N LEU A 110 9.08 -34.12 -13.30
CA LEU A 110 9.23 -32.75 -13.75
C LEU A 110 7.87 -32.12 -14.14
N LYS A 111 6.97 -32.89 -14.76
CA LYS A 111 5.61 -32.43 -15.06
C LYS A 111 4.80 -32.14 -13.79
N THR A 112 4.90 -33.00 -12.78
CA THR A 112 4.18 -32.80 -11.51
C THR A 112 4.73 -31.61 -10.73
N GLU A 113 6.05 -31.42 -10.71
CA GLU A 113 6.69 -30.27 -10.07
C GLU A 113 6.34 -28.96 -10.80
N LEU A 114 6.37 -28.96 -12.13
CA LEU A 114 5.96 -27.82 -12.94
C LEU A 114 4.49 -27.45 -12.69
N GLN A 115 3.61 -28.44 -12.60
CA GLN A 115 2.20 -28.21 -12.28
C GLN A 115 2.03 -27.60 -10.88
N LYS A 116 2.72 -28.14 -9.87
CA LYS A 116 2.70 -27.62 -8.49
C LYS A 116 3.22 -26.18 -8.41
N SER A 117 4.27 -25.87 -9.16
CA SER A 117 4.83 -24.52 -9.24
C SER A 117 3.81 -23.54 -9.85
N LYS A 118 3.16 -23.92 -10.96
CA LYS A 118 2.09 -23.11 -11.57
C LYS A 118 0.93 -22.82 -10.62
N GLU A 119 0.47 -23.84 -9.89
CA GLU A 119 -0.60 -23.67 -8.90
C GLU A 119 -0.18 -22.74 -7.75
N THR A 120 1.06 -22.85 -7.30
CA THR A 120 1.62 -21.99 -6.25
C THR A 120 1.68 -20.53 -6.72
N ILE A 121 2.16 -20.29 -7.94
CA ILE A 121 2.21 -18.95 -8.54
C ILE A 121 0.80 -18.36 -8.65
N ALA A 122 -0.17 -19.11 -9.17
CA ALA A 122 -1.55 -18.65 -9.29
C ALA A 122 -2.16 -18.28 -7.93
N ARG A 123 -1.88 -19.07 -6.89
CA ARG A 123 -2.34 -18.79 -5.52
C ARG A 123 -1.72 -17.50 -4.98
N LEU A 124 -0.41 -17.29 -5.20
CA LEU A 124 0.29 -16.09 -4.73
C LEU A 124 -0.21 -14.83 -5.45
N GLN A 125 -0.37 -14.88 -6.78
CA GLN A 125 -0.90 -13.78 -7.57
C GLN A 125 -2.31 -13.38 -7.12
N LYS A 126 -3.18 -14.37 -6.85
CA LYS A 126 -4.51 -14.11 -6.30
C LYS A 126 -4.46 -13.43 -4.92
N SER A 127 -3.55 -13.87 -4.05
CA SER A 127 -3.37 -13.26 -2.74
C SER A 127 -2.82 -11.84 -2.83
N GLU A 128 -1.92 -11.57 -3.78
CA GLU A 128 -1.36 -10.25 -4.04
C GLU A 128 -2.47 -9.29 -4.53
N GLU A 129 -3.29 -9.73 -5.49
CA GLU A 129 -4.41 -8.96 -6.00
C GLU A 129 -5.40 -8.57 -4.89
N GLN A 130 -5.78 -9.53 -4.04
CA GLN A 130 -6.67 -9.28 -2.90
C GLN A 130 -6.07 -8.26 -1.91
N MET A 131 -4.76 -8.33 -1.67
CA MET A 131 -4.10 -7.39 -0.76
C MET A 131 -4.04 -5.99 -1.38
N ARG A 132 -3.73 -5.90 -2.67
CA ARG A 132 -3.71 -4.64 -3.42
C ARG A 132 -5.09 -3.99 -3.45
N GLU A 133 -6.15 -4.76 -3.67
CA GLU A 133 -7.54 -4.29 -3.64
C GLU A 133 -7.90 -3.74 -2.25
N ARG A 134 -7.59 -4.48 -1.18
CA ARG A 134 -7.81 -4.01 0.20
C ARG A 134 -7.07 -2.72 0.53
N LEU A 135 -5.81 -2.59 0.09
CA LEU A 135 -5.03 -1.38 0.28
C LEU A 135 -5.61 -0.20 -0.51
N ALA A 136 -6.03 -0.43 -1.76
CA ALA A 136 -6.69 0.57 -2.58
C ALA A 136 -8.01 1.04 -1.94
N GLU A 137 -8.83 0.11 -1.45
CA GLU A 137 -10.06 0.44 -0.72
C GLU A 137 -9.77 1.22 0.56
N GLN A 138 -8.75 0.86 1.32
CA GLN A 138 -8.35 1.60 2.52
C GLN A 138 -7.91 3.01 2.18
N ALA A 139 -7.07 3.19 1.16
CA ALA A 139 -6.63 4.50 0.69
C ALA A 139 -7.82 5.35 0.20
N GLN A 140 -8.74 4.75 -0.57
CA GLN A 140 -9.94 5.43 -1.05
C GLN A 140 -10.86 5.83 0.11
N ARG A 141 -11.13 4.92 1.05
CA ARG A 141 -11.94 5.21 2.24
C ARG A 141 -11.31 6.29 3.11
N GLN A 142 -9.99 6.30 3.23
CA GLN A 142 -9.28 7.37 3.94
C GLN A 142 -9.42 8.70 3.19
N LEU A 143 -9.36 8.71 1.86
CA LEU A 143 -9.57 9.93 1.06
C LEU A 143 -11.01 10.46 1.15
N GLU A 144 -12.00 9.56 1.17
CA GLU A 144 -13.42 9.90 1.29
C GLU A 144 -13.80 10.37 2.70
N LYS A 145 -13.26 9.73 3.75
CA LYS A 145 -13.51 10.11 5.15
C LYS A 145 -12.66 11.29 5.63
N GLY A 146 -11.43 11.38 5.13
CA GLY A 146 -10.47 12.45 5.40
C GLY A 146 -10.48 13.45 4.25
N GLY A 147 -11.57 14.21 4.11
CA GLY A 147 -11.58 15.37 3.24
C GLY A 147 -10.45 16.32 3.67
N LYS A 148 -9.36 16.34 2.88
CA LYS A 148 -8.08 17.04 3.06
C LYS A 148 -6.96 16.14 3.63
N PHE A 149 -6.38 15.30 2.77
CA PHE A 149 -4.95 15.04 2.90
C PHE A 149 -4.23 16.32 2.48
N GLU A 150 -3.86 17.13 3.47
CA GLU A 150 -2.84 18.14 3.29
C GLU A 150 -1.52 17.39 3.05
N ASP A 151 -1.00 17.53 1.84
CA ASP A 151 0.25 16.94 1.38
C ASP A 151 1.40 17.56 2.18
N LEU A 152 1.83 16.89 3.26
CA LEU A 152 2.81 17.36 4.25
C LEU A 152 4.20 17.69 3.66
N ASN A 153 4.40 17.48 2.36
CA ASN A 153 5.66 17.70 1.66
C ASN A 153 5.64 18.93 0.73
N GLN A 154 4.55 19.72 0.71
CA GLN A 154 4.50 20.97 -0.06
C GLN A 154 4.83 22.16 0.84
N VAL A 155 6.07 22.63 0.70
CA VAL A 155 6.58 23.91 1.22
C VAL A 155 5.54 25.02 0.98
N SER A 156 4.92 25.46 2.08
CA SER A 156 3.97 26.57 2.21
C SER A 156 2.94 26.73 1.10
N ARG A 157 1.80 26.04 1.25
CA ARG A 157 0.57 26.46 0.57
C ARG A 157 0.29 27.92 0.94
N PRO A 158 0.05 28.84 -0.02
CA PRO A 158 -0.28 30.22 0.28
C PRO A 158 -1.41 30.37 1.31
N THR A 159 -2.34 29.42 1.39
CA THR A 159 -3.42 29.41 2.39
C THR A 159 -2.93 29.17 3.82
N GLU A 160 -1.98 28.26 4.05
CA GLU A 160 -1.41 28.05 5.39
C GLU A 160 -0.56 29.25 5.80
N LEU A 161 0.20 29.80 4.85
CA LEU A 161 0.97 31.01 5.05
C LEU A 161 0.06 32.20 5.43
N ILE A 162 -1.06 32.38 4.71
CA ILE A 162 -2.06 33.40 5.04
C ILE A 162 -2.65 33.15 6.44
N ARG A 163 -2.94 31.90 6.81
CA ARG A 163 -3.43 31.57 8.15
C ARG A 163 -2.40 31.87 9.24
N SER A 164 -1.12 31.51 9.03
CA SER A 164 -0.05 31.79 9.99
C SER A 164 0.16 33.28 10.17
N TYR A 165 0.18 34.06 9.08
CA TYR A 165 0.28 35.52 9.16
C TYR A 165 -0.97 36.15 9.78
N SER A 166 -2.17 35.66 9.47
CA SER A 166 -3.41 36.13 10.11
C SER A 166 -3.39 35.88 11.62
N SER A 167 -2.89 34.73 12.05
CA SER A 167 -2.73 34.40 13.46
C SER A 167 -1.70 35.32 14.13
N LEU A 168 -0.52 35.44 13.52
CA LEU A 168 0.57 36.29 14.02
C LEU A 168 0.15 37.76 14.12
N TYR A 169 -0.53 38.28 13.10
CA TYR A 169 -1.04 39.66 13.08
C TYR A 169 -2.05 39.90 14.19
N SER A 170 -2.97 38.95 14.40
CA SER A 170 -3.99 39.06 15.46
C SER A 170 -3.35 39.03 16.85
N GLN A 171 -2.38 38.14 17.06
CA GLN A 171 -1.66 38.04 18.33
C GLN A 171 -0.83 39.29 18.62
N ALA A 172 -0.03 39.74 17.65
CA ALA A 172 0.79 40.94 17.80
C ALA A 172 -0.07 42.19 18.09
N ARG A 173 -1.29 42.24 17.55
CA ARG A 173 -2.25 43.32 17.81
C ARG A 173 -2.79 43.29 19.25
N ILE A 174 -3.06 42.11 19.79
CA ILE A 174 -3.48 41.95 21.19
C ILE A 174 -2.32 42.36 22.11
N ASP A 175 -1.11 41.83 21.87
CA ASP A 175 0.07 42.13 22.68
C ASP A 175 0.40 43.64 22.68
N ALA A 176 0.25 44.30 21.53
CA ALA A 176 0.45 45.75 21.42
C ALA A 176 -0.63 46.55 22.17
N LEU A 177 -1.88 46.10 22.14
CA LEU A 177 -2.96 46.74 22.89
C LEU A 177 -2.73 46.61 24.40
N ASP A 178 -2.36 45.43 24.87
CA ASP A 178 -1.99 45.19 26.27
C ASP A 178 -0.83 46.08 26.72
N ALA A 179 0.19 46.24 25.87
CA ALA A 179 1.32 47.13 26.14
C ALA A 179 0.89 48.61 26.24
N LEU A 180 -0.04 49.05 25.38
CA LEU A 180 -0.58 50.41 25.40
C LEU A 180 -1.48 50.66 26.61
N ASP A 181 -2.26 49.67 27.03
CA ASP A 181 -3.13 49.77 28.21
C ASP A 181 -2.34 49.85 29.52
N ASN A 182 -1.13 49.29 29.54
CA ASN A 182 -0.21 49.44 30.68
C ASN A 182 0.38 50.86 30.81
N ILE A 183 0.26 51.72 29.78
CA ILE A 183 0.75 53.10 29.83
C ILE A 183 -0.33 53.99 30.45
N ARG A 184 -0.12 54.34 31.73
CA ARG A 184 -1.07 55.14 32.53
C ARG A 184 -1.47 56.48 31.87
N GLU A 185 -0.57 57.12 31.13
CA GLU A 185 -0.83 58.40 30.46
C GLU A 185 -1.79 58.29 29.26
N MET A 186 -2.00 57.08 28.76
CA MET A 186 -2.82 56.80 27.59
C MET A 186 -4.12 56.08 27.94
N SER A 187 -4.44 55.87 29.23
CA SER A 187 -5.60 55.06 29.66
C SER A 187 -6.90 55.48 28.98
N ASP A 188 -7.10 56.79 28.80
CA ASP A 188 -8.35 57.39 28.31
C ASP A 188 -8.26 57.83 26.83
N ALA A 189 -7.13 57.53 26.16
CA ALA A 189 -6.84 57.97 24.81
C ALA A 189 -7.06 56.86 23.77
N ASP A 190 -8.26 56.26 23.75
CA ASP A 190 -8.59 55.11 22.91
C ASP A 190 -8.45 55.37 21.40
N ASP A 191 -8.71 56.62 20.97
CA ASP A 191 -8.49 57.06 19.60
C ASP A 191 -7.01 57.02 19.21
N LEU A 192 -6.12 57.37 20.15
CA LEU A 192 -4.68 57.36 19.93
C LEU A 192 -4.13 55.93 19.93
N LYS A 193 -4.61 55.08 20.85
CA LYS A 193 -4.29 53.64 20.87
C LYS A 193 -4.68 52.97 19.56
N SER A 194 -5.90 53.25 19.08
CA SER A 194 -6.39 52.71 17.81
C SER A 194 -5.51 53.13 16.64
N LYS A 195 -5.13 54.42 16.54
CA LYS A 195 -4.25 54.94 15.48
C LYS A 195 -2.84 54.32 15.52
N LEU A 196 -2.27 54.15 16.70
CA LEU A 196 -0.97 53.47 16.87
C LEU A 196 -1.07 52.00 16.47
N LEU A 197 -2.15 51.33 16.84
CA LEU A 197 -2.39 49.94 16.50
C LEU A 197 -2.52 49.72 14.98
N PHE A 198 -3.14 50.67 14.26
CA PHE A 198 -3.17 50.69 12.79
C PHE A 198 -1.83 51.09 12.14
N SER A 199 -0.92 51.74 12.87
CA SER A 199 0.39 52.17 12.35
C SER A 199 1.50 51.15 12.54
N VAL A 200 1.42 50.32 13.58
CA VAL A 200 2.48 49.36 13.97
C VAL A 200 2.28 47.99 13.32
N VAL A 201 1.04 47.59 13.05
CA VAL A 201 0.72 46.29 12.47
C VAL A 201 0.32 46.48 11.00
N VAL A 202 1.15 46.01 10.07
CA VAL A 202 0.94 46.07 8.60
C VAL A 202 0.55 44.71 8.06
#